data_AF-A0AAV6A2Q2-F1
#
_entry.id   AF-A0AAV6A2Q2-F1
#
_cell.length_a   1.000
_cell.length_b   1.000
_cell.length_c   1.000
_cell.angle_alpha   90.00
_cell.angle_beta   90.00
_cell.angle_gamma   90.00
#
_symmetry.space_group_name_H-M   'P 1'
#
loop_
_entity.id
_entity.type
_entity.pdbx_description
1 polymer ?
#
loop_
_entity_poly.entity_id
_entity_poly.type
_entity_poly.pdbx_seq_one_letter_code
_entity_poly.pdbx_strand_id
1 'polypeptide(L)'
;DLAGQRDVEPPAEVRIYFFAGTQHTPGAIPPPAADANTGGRGRHLFSPVDYSPLLRAALANLDRWVSHGVEPPPSMVPRLADGTAVPPEATRAVFSAIPGATFPERTSRQVRLDFGPEVERGVVSSLPPKVGAPLVTFVSAVDSDGNEVAGIRPMEIRVPLATFTGWNPRHPEQGAPGDLMAMMGSTFPLSATAAERERTRDPRPSIAERYGDRDGYLARVRREAQDMVAARFLLAEDVEAVVERAGALWDFIRDHRSSGA
;
A
#
# COMPACT_ATOMS: atom_id res chain seq x y z
N ASP A 1 19.19 -3.92 -9.67
CA ASP A 1 19.81 -5.15 -10.21
C ASP A 1 19.74 -6.22 -9.12
N LEU A 2 20.20 -7.45 -9.37
CA LEU A 2 20.12 -8.51 -8.35
C LEU A 2 20.99 -8.26 -7.11
N ALA A 3 21.93 -7.31 -7.18
CA ALA A 3 22.75 -6.89 -6.05
C ALA A 3 22.09 -5.78 -5.20
N GLY A 4 21.01 -5.16 -5.70
CA GLY A 4 20.34 -4.05 -5.04
C GLY A 4 21.12 -2.74 -5.07
N GLN A 5 22.00 -2.55 -6.06
CA GLN A 5 22.91 -1.39 -6.14
C GLN A 5 22.44 -0.29 -7.10
N ARG A 6 21.57 -0.63 -8.06
CA ARG A 6 21.01 0.32 -9.02
C ARG A 6 19.64 -0.09 -9.49
N ASP A 7 18.84 0.87 -9.93
CA ASP A 7 17.60 0.59 -10.65
C ASP A 7 17.90 -0.10 -12.00
N VAL A 8 16.94 -0.87 -12.49
CA VAL A 8 16.98 -1.48 -13.82
C VAL A 8 15.77 -1.01 -14.57
N GLU A 9 15.98 -0.32 -15.69
CA GLU A 9 14.86 0.10 -16.52
C GLU A 9 14.19 -1.11 -17.17
N PRO A 10 12.85 -1.14 -17.19
CA PRO A 10 12.14 -2.12 -18.01
C PRO A 10 12.42 -1.85 -19.51
N PRO A 11 12.25 -2.85 -20.38
CA PRO A 11 12.21 -2.63 -21.83
C PRO A 11 11.20 -1.55 -22.22
N ALA A 12 11.39 -0.90 -23.38
CA ALA A 12 10.53 0.20 -23.83
C ALA A 12 9.06 -0.23 -23.99
N GLU A 13 8.82 -1.51 -24.29
CA GLU A 13 7.53 -2.17 -24.46
C GLU A 13 6.88 -2.59 -23.13
N VAL A 14 7.53 -2.30 -21.99
CA VAL A 14 7.06 -2.69 -20.66
C VAL A 14 6.79 -1.44 -19.82
N ARG A 15 5.70 -1.50 -19.05
CA ARG A 15 5.41 -0.55 -17.97
C ARG A 15 5.18 -1.32 -16.67
N ILE A 16 5.68 -0.76 -15.59
CA ILE A 16 5.53 -1.33 -14.24
C ILE A 16 4.89 -0.26 -13.37
N TYR A 17 3.78 -0.62 -12.73
CA TYR A 17 3.08 0.23 -11.80
C TYR A 17 2.99 -0.46 -10.44
N PHE A 18 3.51 0.21 -9.42
CA PHE A 18 3.31 -0.14 -8.03
C PHE A 18 2.09 0.64 -7.51
N PHE A 19 1.13 -0.04 -6.90
CA PHE A 19 -0.02 0.62 -6.27
C PHE A 19 0.25 0.78 -4.78
N ALA A 20 0.32 2.03 -4.35
CA ALA A 20 0.73 2.38 -3.00
C ALA A 20 -0.32 1.99 -1.96
N GLY A 21 0.13 1.50 -0.81
CA GLY A 21 -0.69 1.22 0.39
C GLY A 21 -1.66 0.05 0.22
N THR A 22 -1.53 -0.74 -0.84
CA THR A 22 -2.46 -1.84 -1.14
C THR A 22 -2.03 -3.14 -0.46
N GLN A 23 -3.03 -3.91 -0.04
CA GLN A 23 -2.86 -5.33 0.25
C GLN A 23 -3.00 -6.16 -1.05
N HIS A 24 -3.00 -7.49 -0.96
CA HIS A 24 -3.01 -8.35 -2.16
C HIS A 24 -4.27 -8.26 -3.02
N THR A 25 -5.43 -8.05 -2.40
CA THR A 25 -6.73 -7.91 -3.07
C THR A 25 -7.34 -6.55 -2.71
N PRO A 26 -8.22 -6.00 -3.55
CA PRO A 26 -8.90 -4.75 -3.23
C PRO A 26 -9.68 -4.85 -1.92
N GLY A 27 -9.55 -3.83 -1.07
CA GLY A 27 -10.25 -3.77 0.21
C GLY A 27 -11.75 -3.47 0.05
N ALA A 28 -12.53 -3.83 1.08
CA ALA A 28 -13.96 -3.55 1.16
C ALA A 28 -14.27 -2.51 2.26
N ILE A 29 -15.43 -1.85 2.13
CA ILE A 29 -15.98 -0.96 3.16
C ILE A 29 -17.39 -1.46 3.51
N PRO A 30 -17.68 -1.82 4.77
CA PRO A 30 -16.71 -1.99 5.85
C PRO A 30 -15.74 -3.16 5.55
N PRO A 31 -14.49 -3.10 6.03
CA PRO A 31 -13.58 -4.23 5.94
C PRO A 31 -14.11 -5.41 6.79
N PRO A 32 -13.95 -6.66 6.33
CA PRO A 32 -14.42 -7.82 7.08
C PRO A 32 -13.57 -8.03 8.34
N ALA A 33 -14.16 -8.66 9.37
CA ALA A 33 -13.46 -8.94 10.63
C ALA A 33 -12.41 -10.08 10.50
N ALA A 34 -12.55 -10.92 9.47
CA ALA A 34 -11.67 -12.03 9.16
C ALA A 34 -11.62 -12.24 7.64
N ASP A 35 -10.55 -12.86 7.14
CA ASP A 35 -10.42 -13.27 5.76
C ASP A 35 -11.50 -14.31 5.42
N ALA A 36 -12.26 -14.06 4.38
CA ALA A 36 -13.45 -14.86 4.05
C ALA A 36 -13.11 -16.31 3.63
N ASN A 37 -11.89 -16.53 3.13
CA ASN A 37 -11.48 -17.84 2.61
C ASN A 37 -10.87 -18.73 3.72
N THR A 38 -10.12 -18.12 4.64
CA THR A 38 -9.33 -18.84 5.66
C THR A 38 -9.87 -18.69 7.08
N GLY A 39 -10.77 -17.72 7.32
CA GLY A 39 -11.17 -17.31 8.66
C GLY A 39 -10.07 -16.59 9.44
N GLY A 40 -8.93 -16.30 8.78
CA GLY A 40 -7.78 -15.68 9.42
C GLY A 40 -8.06 -14.22 9.82
N ARG A 41 -7.59 -13.81 10.98
CA ARG A 41 -7.74 -12.43 11.50
C ARG A 41 -6.41 -11.68 11.56
N GLY A 42 -6.44 -10.40 11.22
CA GLY A 42 -5.32 -9.49 11.49
C GLY A 42 -5.32 -9.06 12.96
N ARG A 43 -4.18 -8.55 13.43
CA ARG A 43 -4.10 -7.83 14.70
C ARG A 43 -4.81 -6.47 14.59
N HIS A 44 -4.71 -5.84 13.42
CA HIS A 44 -5.33 -4.55 13.14
C HIS A 44 -6.49 -4.72 12.17
N LEU A 45 -7.33 -3.69 12.09
CA LEU A 45 -8.38 -3.58 11.09
C LEU A 45 -7.79 -3.74 9.69
N PHE A 46 -8.46 -4.50 8.82
CA PHE A 46 -7.99 -4.68 7.44
C PHE A 46 -8.03 -3.39 6.63
N SER A 47 -7.16 -3.31 5.63
CA SER A 47 -7.08 -2.17 4.72
C SER A 47 -8.29 -2.13 3.77
N PRO A 48 -9.04 -1.02 3.72
CA PRO A 48 -10.11 -0.81 2.75
C PRO A 48 -9.59 -0.24 1.42
N VAL A 49 -8.29 -0.07 1.21
CA VAL A 49 -7.74 0.55 -0.01
C VAL A 49 -8.16 -0.24 -1.26
N ASP A 50 -8.75 0.45 -2.22
CA ASP A 50 -9.22 -0.14 -3.47
C ASP A 50 -8.47 0.40 -4.68
N TYR A 51 -7.68 -0.46 -5.32
CA TYR A 51 -6.91 -0.13 -6.51
C TYR A 51 -7.62 -0.54 -7.82
N SER A 52 -8.86 -1.04 -7.76
CA SER A 52 -9.59 -1.51 -8.95
C SER A 52 -9.77 -0.42 -10.02
N PRO A 53 -10.08 0.86 -9.69
CA PRO A 53 -10.16 1.91 -10.70
C PRO A 53 -8.81 2.17 -11.42
N LEU A 54 -7.70 2.01 -10.71
CA LEU A 54 -6.35 2.18 -11.27
C LEU A 54 -6.02 1.03 -12.25
N LEU A 55 -6.45 -0.20 -11.94
CA LEU A 55 -6.33 -1.33 -12.87
C LEU A 55 -7.13 -1.10 -14.16
N ARG A 56 -8.36 -0.57 -14.05
CA ARG A 56 -9.18 -0.24 -15.23
C ARG A 56 -8.49 0.80 -16.12
N ALA A 57 -7.93 1.85 -15.51
CA ALA A 57 -7.16 2.84 -16.24
C ALA A 57 -5.90 2.24 -16.90
N ALA A 58 -5.17 1.36 -16.21
CA ALA A 58 -4.02 0.67 -16.76
C ALA A 58 -4.39 -0.21 -17.98
N LEU A 59 -5.52 -0.92 -17.91
CA LEU A 59 -6.04 -1.72 -19.02
C LEU A 59 -6.42 -0.84 -20.23
N ALA A 60 -7.13 0.27 -20.00
CA ALA A 60 -7.48 1.21 -21.06
C ALA A 60 -6.24 1.86 -21.70
N ASN A 61 -5.20 2.13 -20.90
CA ASN A 61 -3.93 2.62 -21.41
C ASN A 61 -3.19 1.57 -22.24
N LEU A 62 -3.23 0.30 -21.84
CA LEU A 62 -2.64 -0.80 -22.61
C LEU A 62 -3.34 -0.96 -23.97
N ASP A 63 -4.68 -0.93 -23.99
CA ASP A 63 -5.44 -1.00 -25.25
C ASP A 63 -5.05 0.15 -26.19
N ARG A 64 -5.06 1.39 -25.70
CA ARG A 64 -4.65 2.56 -26.51
C ARG A 64 -3.21 2.46 -27.02
N TRP A 65 -2.32 1.87 -26.23
CA TRP A 65 -0.95 1.68 -26.64
C TRP A 65 -0.84 0.68 -27.80
N VAL A 66 -1.49 -0.47 -27.67
CA VAL A 66 -1.43 -1.55 -28.67
C VAL A 66 -2.22 -1.19 -29.93
N SER A 67 -3.44 -0.68 -29.77
CA SER A 67 -4.38 -0.42 -30.86
C SER A 67 -4.08 0.87 -31.62
N HIS A 68 -3.50 1.87 -30.95
CA HIS A 68 -3.35 3.22 -31.51
C HIS A 68 -1.95 3.83 -31.34
N GLY A 69 -0.98 3.10 -30.79
CA GLY A 69 0.37 3.61 -30.59
C GLY A 69 0.47 4.73 -29.55
N VAL A 70 -0.57 4.93 -28.73
CA VAL A 70 -0.59 5.99 -27.71
C VAL A 70 0.13 5.49 -26.46
N GLU A 71 1.36 5.96 -26.27
CA GLU A 71 2.21 5.53 -25.15
C GLU A 71 1.53 5.76 -23.79
N PRO A 72 1.49 4.77 -22.88
CA PRO A 72 0.92 4.91 -21.54
C PRO A 72 1.80 5.82 -20.67
N PRO A 73 1.31 6.26 -19.50
CA PRO A 73 2.16 6.92 -18.51
C PRO A 73 3.47 6.14 -18.23
N PRO A 74 4.57 6.81 -17.88
CA PRO A 74 5.81 6.14 -17.50
C PRO A 74 5.62 5.20 -16.30
N SER A 75 6.50 4.20 -16.17
CA SER A 75 6.52 3.31 -15.01
C SER A 75 6.62 4.09 -13.70
N MET A 76 5.83 3.68 -12.71
CA MET A 76 5.78 4.30 -11.38
C MET A 76 6.05 3.21 -10.35
N VAL A 77 7.29 3.12 -9.88
CA VAL A 77 7.74 2.14 -8.88
C VAL A 77 8.67 2.83 -7.88
N PRO A 78 8.86 2.30 -6.67
CA PRO A 78 9.95 2.73 -5.79
C PRO A 78 11.30 2.60 -6.51
N ARG A 79 12.14 3.63 -6.42
CA ARG A 79 13.46 3.67 -7.08
C ARG A 79 14.57 4.09 -6.12
N LEU A 80 15.75 3.54 -6.32
CA LEU A 80 16.95 3.94 -5.57
C LEU A 80 17.40 5.34 -5.98
N ALA A 81 17.33 5.67 -7.27
CA ALA A 81 17.84 6.93 -7.83
C ALA A 81 17.16 8.19 -7.27
N ASP A 82 15.89 8.09 -6.87
CA ASP A 82 15.12 9.20 -6.29
C ASP A 82 14.86 9.03 -4.79
N GLY A 83 15.45 8.02 -4.17
CA GLY A 83 15.34 7.75 -2.73
C GLY A 83 13.97 7.22 -2.28
N THR A 84 13.10 6.83 -3.22
CA THR A 84 11.77 6.29 -2.88
C THR A 84 11.77 4.80 -2.61
N ALA A 85 12.81 4.05 -2.99
CA ALA A 85 13.06 2.69 -2.55
C ALA A 85 14.03 2.70 -1.35
N VAL A 86 13.55 2.26 -0.19
CA VAL A 86 14.33 2.27 1.06
C VAL A 86 14.34 0.88 1.72
N PRO A 87 15.36 0.55 2.52
CA PRO A 87 15.30 -0.63 3.37
C PRO A 87 14.05 -0.56 4.27
N PRO A 88 13.33 -1.67 4.51
CA PRO A 88 12.13 -1.68 5.34
C PRO A 88 12.32 -1.01 6.70
N GLU A 89 13.48 -1.22 7.33
CA GLU A 89 13.82 -0.67 8.64
C GLU A 89 13.87 0.86 8.67
N ALA A 90 14.06 1.52 7.53
CA ALA A 90 14.03 2.98 7.44
C ALA A 90 12.64 3.57 7.76
N THR A 91 11.58 2.78 7.58
CA THR A 91 10.20 3.22 7.86
C THR A 91 9.79 3.01 9.33
N ARG A 92 10.61 2.31 10.11
CA ARG A 92 10.34 1.94 11.51
C ARG A 92 10.00 3.13 12.38
N ALA A 93 10.79 4.19 12.32
CA ALA A 93 10.61 5.36 13.19
C ALA A 93 9.23 6.00 12.99
N VAL A 94 8.75 6.07 11.74
CA VAL A 94 7.42 6.59 11.41
C VAL A 94 6.34 5.70 12.01
N PHE A 95 6.39 4.39 11.76
CA PHE A 95 5.38 3.47 12.29
C PHE A 95 5.41 3.35 13.82
N SER A 96 6.56 3.44 14.46
CA SER A 96 6.68 3.44 15.92
C SER A 96 6.10 4.70 16.58
N ALA A 97 5.95 5.79 15.84
CA ALA A 97 5.33 7.01 16.33
C ALA A 97 3.79 7.01 16.18
N ILE A 98 3.23 6.13 15.34
CA ILE A 98 1.78 6.04 15.12
C ILE A 98 1.12 5.28 16.27
N PRO A 99 0.13 5.87 16.97
CA PRO A 99 -0.55 5.19 18.07
C PRO A 99 -1.18 3.86 17.64
N GLY A 100 -0.88 2.79 18.38
CA GLY A 100 -1.40 1.45 18.13
C GLY A 100 -0.72 0.68 16.98
N ALA A 101 0.14 1.33 16.19
CA ALA A 101 0.93 0.63 15.19
C ALA A 101 2.07 -0.16 15.82
N THR A 102 2.31 -1.36 15.29
CA THR A 102 3.46 -2.20 15.67
C THR A 102 4.23 -2.53 14.40
N PHE A 103 5.45 -2.00 14.29
CA PHE A 103 6.32 -2.31 13.15
C PHE A 103 6.62 -3.82 13.11
N PRO A 104 6.52 -4.47 11.94
CA PRO A 104 6.74 -5.91 11.84
C PRO A 104 8.24 -6.23 11.95
N GLU A 105 8.65 -6.78 13.10
CA GLU A 105 10.04 -7.19 13.35
C GLU A 105 10.48 -8.41 12.54
N ARG A 106 9.52 -9.24 12.12
CA ARG A 106 9.75 -10.53 11.47
C ARG A 106 9.20 -10.53 10.05
N THR A 107 9.96 -9.95 9.13
CA THR A 107 9.70 -10.02 7.70
C THR A 107 10.57 -11.08 7.06
N SER A 108 9.97 -12.00 6.30
CA SER A 108 10.74 -12.99 5.52
C SER A 108 11.62 -12.26 4.50
N ARG A 109 12.90 -12.60 4.45
CA ARG A 109 13.84 -12.09 3.44
C ARG A 109 14.16 -13.21 2.47
N GLN A 110 14.01 -12.95 1.19
CA GLN A 110 14.40 -13.90 0.16
C GLN A 110 15.90 -14.16 0.25
N VAL A 111 16.32 -15.40 0.01
CA VAL A 111 17.72 -15.83 0.07
C VAL A 111 18.16 -16.37 -1.27
N ARG A 112 19.45 -16.23 -1.58
CA ARG A 112 20.04 -16.90 -2.74
C ARG A 112 20.03 -18.41 -2.48
N LEU A 113 19.65 -19.18 -3.50
CA LEU A 113 19.64 -20.64 -3.44
C LEU A 113 20.59 -21.18 -4.51
N ASP A 114 21.54 -22.00 -4.07
CA ASP A 114 22.47 -22.72 -4.96
C ASP A 114 22.00 -24.17 -5.12
N PHE A 115 21.55 -24.49 -6.34
CA PHE A 115 21.03 -25.79 -6.75
C PHE A 115 22.11 -26.68 -7.41
N GLY A 116 23.37 -26.27 -7.37
CA GLY A 116 24.50 -26.95 -7.98
C GLY A 116 24.94 -26.35 -9.32
N PRO A 117 26.12 -26.75 -9.81
CA PRO A 117 26.80 -26.10 -10.93
C PRO A 117 26.13 -26.31 -12.30
N GLU A 118 25.15 -27.20 -12.41
CA GLU A 118 24.46 -27.49 -13.68
C GLU A 118 23.10 -26.78 -13.80
N VAL A 119 22.73 -25.94 -12.81
CA VAL A 119 21.41 -25.28 -12.77
C VAL A 119 21.16 -24.38 -13.98
N GLU A 120 22.21 -23.75 -14.52
CA GLU A 120 22.10 -22.92 -15.74
C GLU A 120 21.73 -23.74 -16.99
N ARG A 121 21.97 -25.06 -16.96
CA ARG A 121 21.48 -25.99 -18.00
C ARG A 121 20.11 -26.60 -17.67
N GLY A 122 19.47 -26.15 -16.58
CA GLY A 122 18.21 -26.70 -16.09
C GLY A 122 18.35 -28.00 -15.30
N VAL A 123 19.57 -28.43 -14.94
CA VAL A 123 19.82 -29.66 -14.17
C VAL A 123 20.10 -29.30 -12.72
N VAL A 124 19.18 -29.69 -11.83
CA VAL A 124 19.34 -29.52 -10.38
C VAL A 124 20.08 -30.73 -9.82
N SER A 125 21.28 -30.52 -9.29
CA SER A 125 22.14 -31.59 -8.74
C SER A 125 22.34 -31.52 -7.23
N SER A 126 21.87 -30.46 -6.56
CA SER A 126 21.89 -30.32 -5.09
C SER A 126 20.50 -30.06 -4.54
N LEU A 127 19.98 -31.02 -3.77
CA LEU A 127 18.72 -30.92 -3.02
C LEU A 127 18.90 -31.42 -1.58
N PRO A 128 18.54 -30.63 -0.54
CA PRO A 128 18.05 -29.25 -0.63
C PRO A 128 19.14 -28.30 -1.17
N PRO A 129 18.75 -27.15 -1.77
CA PRO A 129 19.72 -26.16 -2.22
C PRO A 129 20.54 -25.64 -1.05
N LYS A 130 21.79 -25.25 -1.32
CA LYS A 130 22.59 -24.53 -0.34
C LYS A 130 22.03 -23.11 -0.22
N VAL A 131 21.78 -22.69 1.02
CA VAL A 131 21.26 -21.35 1.31
C VAL A 131 22.43 -20.37 1.35
N GLY A 132 22.38 -19.37 0.48
CA GLY A 132 23.34 -18.28 0.40
C GLY A 132 22.88 -17.02 1.14
N ALA A 133 23.55 -15.90 0.86
CA ALA A 133 23.22 -14.61 1.46
C ALA A 133 21.79 -14.15 1.10
N PRO A 134 21.12 -13.38 2.00
CA PRO A 134 19.85 -12.72 1.69
C PRO A 134 19.94 -11.81 0.47
N LEU A 135 18.85 -11.72 -0.28
CA LEU A 135 18.64 -10.67 -1.27
C LEU A 135 18.34 -9.36 -0.55
N VAL A 136 18.88 -8.26 -1.08
CA VAL A 136 18.52 -6.92 -0.61
C VAL A 136 17.06 -6.67 -0.97
N THR A 137 16.26 -6.29 0.01
CA THR A 137 14.84 -6.00 -0.16
C THR A 137 14.62 -4.53 0.11
N PHE A 138 13.91 -3.86 -0.80
CA PHE A 138 13.48 -2.48 -0.64
C PHE A 138 11.95 -2.43 -0.64
N VAL A 139 11.41 -1.42 0.03
CA VAL A 139 10.00 -1.05 0.03
C VAL A 139 9.87 0.41 -0.39
N SER A 140 8.63 0.86 -0.66
CA SER A 140 8.39 2.29 -0.81
C SER A 140 8.75 3.00 0.49
N ALA A 141 9.40 4.15 0.38
CA ALA A 141 9.43 5.15 1.44
C ALA A 141 8.00 5.56 1.80
N VAL A 142 7.83 6.05 3.02
CA VAL A 142 6.55 6.54 3.54
C VAL A 142 6.66 8.00 3.96
N ASP A 143 5.56 8.72 3.87
CA ASP A 143 5.45 10.09 4.37
C ASP A 143 5.30 10.13 5.90
N SER A 144 5.09 11.33 6.46
CA SER A 144 4.86 11.51 7.90
C SER A 144 3.58 10.83 8.40
N ASP A 145 2.67 10.46 7.50
CA ASP A 145 1.46 9.73 7.83
C ASP A 145 1.67 8.21 7.75
N GLY A 146 2.87 7.74 7.42
CA GLY A 146 3.15 6.32 7.23
C GLY A 146 2.55 5.74 5.94
N ASN A 147 2.10 6.60 5.02
CA ASN A 147 1.57 6.19 3.73
C ASN A 147 2.66 6.21 2.66
N GLU A 148 2.65 5.24 1.75
CA GLU A 148 3.68 5.08 0.73
C GLU A 148 3.70 6.26 -0.27
N VAL A 149 4.89 6.77 -0.57
CA VAL A 149 5.08 7.95 -1.46
C VAL A 149 5.35 7.58 -2.91
N ALA A 150 5.80 6.35 -3.17
CA ALA A 150 6.14 5.88 -4.51
C ALA A 150 4.95 5.21 -5.20
N GLY A 151 5.03 5.10 -6.53
CA GLY A 151 4.00 4.43 -7.32
C GLY A 151 2.76 5.28 -7.59
N ILE A 152 1.69 4.62 -8.03
CA ILE A 152 0.38 5.24 -8.22
C ILE A 152 -0.36 5.12 -6.90
N ARG A 153 -0.73 6.27 -6.33
CA ARG A 153 -1.43 6.36 -5.04
C ARG A 153 -2.95 6.31 -5.28
N PRO A 154 -3.68 5.31 -4.75
CA PRO A 154 -5.14 5.33 -4.72
C PRO A 154 -5.69 6.52 -3.92
N MET A 155 -6.98 6.82 -4.04
CA MET A 155 -7.57 7.98 -3.34
C MET A 155 -7.37 7.95 -1.84
N GLU A 156 -7.45 6.77 -1.24
CA GLU A 156 -7.23 6.54 0.20
C GLU A 156 -5.83 6.94 0.65
N ILE A 157 -4.84 6.92 -0.25
CA ILE A 157 -3.46 7.34 0.01
C ILE A 157 -3.25 8.82 -0.35
N ARG A 158 -3.92 9.31 -1.40
CA ARG A 158 -3.83 10.71 -1.85
C ARG A 158 -4.54 11.68 -0.91
N VAL A 159 -5.65 11.26 -0.33
CA VAL A 159 -6.47 12.03 0.61
C VAL A 159 -6.73 11.18 1.85
N PRO A 160 -5.70 10.94 2.68
CA PRO A 160 -5.78 9.93 3.73
C PRO A 160 -6.69 10.32 4.88
N LEU A 161 -7.46 9.33 5.34
CA LEU A 161 -8.18 9.34 6.63
C LEU A 161 -7.51 8.42 7.67
N ALA A 162 -6.51 7.65 7.24
CA ALA A 162 -5.73 6.72 8.04
C ALA A 162 -4.35 6.53 7.41
N THR A 163 -3.48 5.86 8.16
CA THR A 163 -2.35 5.13 7.57
C THR A 163 -2.86 3.80 7.05
N PHE A 164 -2.53 3.46 5.81
CA PHE A 164 -2.86 2.18 5.21
C PHE A 164 -1.58 1.45 4.80
N THR A 165 -1.38 0.25 5.34
CA THR A 165 -0.18 -0.55 5.06
C THR A 165 -0.53 -1.82 4.29
N GLY A 166 0.39 -2.33 3.48
CA GLY A 166 0.26 -3.62 2.78
C GLY A 166 0.52 -4.85 3.66
N TRP A 167 0.65 -4.68 4.98
CA TRP A 167 0.98 -5.74 5.93
C TRP A 167 0.14 -5.64 7.21
N ASN A 168 -0.14 -6.76 7.85
CA ASN A 168 -0.87 -6.84 9.12
C ASN A 168 -0.35 -8.00 9.93
N PRO A 169 0.09 -7.83 11.19
CA PRO A 169 0.48 -8.96 12.03
C PRO A 169 -0.69 -9.91 12.27
N ARG A 170 -0.41 -11.19 12.53
CA ARG A 170 -1.45 -12.17 12.89
C ARG A 170 -2.15 -11.76 14.20
N HIS A 171 -3.45 -12.02 14.30
CA HIS A 171 -4.16 -11.83 15.56
C HIS A 171 -3.54 -12.70 16.69
N PRO A 172 -3.38 -12.19 17.92
CA PRO A 172 -2.79 -12.94 19.04
C PRO A 172 -3.39 -14.32 19.31
N GLU A 173 -4.70 -14.45 19.14
CA GLU A 173 -5.43 -15.72 19.36
C GLU A 173 -5.12 -16.80 18.30
N GLN A 174 -4.48 -16.45 17.19
CA GLN A 174 -4.15 -17.40 16.10
C GLN A 174 -2.69 -17.90 16.12
N GLY A 175 -1.95 -17.59 17.19
CA GLY A 175 -0.54 -17.94 17.31
C GLY A 175 0.38 -17.12 16.40
N ALA A 176 1.67 -17.09 16.77
CA ALA A 176 2.72 -16.30 16.10
C ALA A 176 2.34 -14.83 15.82
N PRO A 177 1.90 -14.04 16.82
CA PRO A 177 1.45 -12.65 16.62
C PRO A 177 2.52 -11.66 16.14
N GLY A 178 3.79 -12.08 16.10
CA GLY A 178 4.89 -11.30 15.52
C GLY A 178 5.08 -11.54 14.02
N ASP A 179 4.48 -12.59 13.47
CA ASP A 179 4.52 -12.87 12.04
C ASP A 179 3.39 -12.12 11.31
N LEU A 180 3.63 -11.81 10.05
CA LEU A 180 2.62 -11.19 9.19
C LEU A 180 1.52 -12.20 8.84
N MET A 181 0.28 -11.72 8.90
CA MET A 181 -0.82 -12.35 8.19
C MET A 181 -0.55 -12.24 6.69
N ALA A 182 -0.68 -13.36 5.98
CA ALA A 182 -0.43 -13.38 4.55
C ALA A 182 -1.37 -12.39 3.85
N MET A 183 -0.81 -11.57 2.96
CA MET A 183 -1.56 -10.81 1.95
C MET A 183 -2.53 -9.72 2.46
N MET A 184 -2.63 -9.51 3.78
CA MET A 184 -3.57 -8.57 4.39
C MET A 184 -2.89 -7.32 4.92
N GLY A 185 -3.52 -6.17 4.66
CA GLY A 185 -3.06 -4.85 5.10
C GLY A 185 -3.65 -4.39 6.43
N SER A 186 -3.10 -3.32 6.99
CA SER A 186 -3.61 -2.69 8.23
C SER A 186 -4.16 -1.30 7.96
N THR A 187 -5.12 -0.90 8.80
CA THR A 187 -5.65 0.47 8.89
C THR A 187 -5.37 1.06 10.26
N PHE A 188 -4.73 2.24 10.31
CA PHE A 188 -4.53 3.03 11.53
C PHE A 188 -5.18 4.40 11.37
N PRO A 189 -6.43 4.60 11.84
CA PRO A 189 -7.16 5.84 11.65
C PRO A 189 -6.39 7.08 12.14
N LEU A 190 -6.53 8.20 11.43
CA LEU A 190 -6.12 9.50 11.95
C LEU A 190 -7.04 9.91 13.10
N SER A 191 -6.51 10.71 14.03
CA SER A 191 -7.32 11.38 15.05
C SER A 191 -8.37 12.29 14.38
N ALA A 192 -9.60 12.39 14.90
CA ALA A 192 -10.59 13.31 14.35
C ALA A 192 -10.22 14.77 14.60
N THR A 193 -9.80 15.07 15.83
CA THR A 193 -9.59 16.45 16.30
C THR A 193 -8.17 16.65 16.81
N ALA A 194 -7.72 17.91 16.87
CA ALA A 194 -6.45 18.28 17.48
C ALA A 194 -6.36 17.83 18.95
N ALA A 195 -7.46 17.95 19.70
CA ALA A 195 -7.51 17.54 21.11
C ALA A 195 -7.32 16.03 21.29
N GLU A 196 -7.93 15.21 20.41
CA GLU A 196 -7.70 13.77 20.43
C GLU A 196 -6.27 13.41 20.02
N ARG A 197 -5.75 14.05 18.96
CA ARG A 197 -4.36 13.88 18.51
C ARG A 197 -3.38 14.14 19.66
N GLU A 198 -3.56 15.22 20.40
CA GLU A 198 -2.73 15.56 21.56
C GLU A 198 -2.85 14.53 22.69
N ARG A 199 -4.08 14.08 22.98
CA ARG A 199 -4.36 13.06 24.00
C ARG A 199 -3.71 11.71 23.66
N THR A 200 -3.76 11.29 22.40
CA THR A 200 -3.17 10.02 21.92
C THR A 200 -1.69 10.15 21.55
N ARG A 201 -1.15 11.38 21.55
CA ARG A 201 0.20 11.73 21.09
C ARG A 201 0.45 11.28 19.65
N ASP A 202 -0.58 11.34 18.82
CA ASP A 202 -0.48 11.07 17.40
C ASP A 202 0.29 12.21 16.71
N PRO A 203 1.41 11.95 16.02
CA PRO A 203 2.16 13.02 15.34
C PRO A 203 1.44 13.51 14.07
N ARG A 204 0.47 12.75 13.57
CA ARG A 204 -0.20 13.05 12.29
C ARG A 204 -1.29 14.12 12.51
N PRO A 205 -1.41 15.12 11.62
CA PRO A 205 -2.53 16.06 11.64
C PRO A 205 -3.88 15.36 11.65
N SER A 206 -4.81 15.87 12.45
CA SER A 206 -6.15 15.30 12.59
C SER A 206 -6.99 15.50 11.32
N ILE A 207 -8.07 14.74 11.18
CA ILE A 207 -9.00 14.85 10.05
C ILE A 207 -9.58 16.27 9.95
N ALA A 208 -10.02 16.85 11.07
CA ALA A 208 -10.53 18.22 11.13
C ALA A 208 -9.47 19.26 10.74
N GLU A 209 -8.21 19.08 11.13
CA GLU A 209 -7.13 20.00 10.74
C GLU A 209 -6.81 19.93 9.25
N ARG A 210 -6.99 18.76 8.62
CA ARG A 210 -6.70 18.56 7.19
C ARG A 210 -7.79 19.05 6.25
N TYR A 211 -9.04 18.83 6.64
CA TYR A 211 -10.19 18.93 5.74
C TYR A 211 -11.31 19.83 6.26
N GLY A 212 -11.28 20.18 7.56
CA GLY A 212 -12.38 20.85 8.24
C GLY A 212 -13.55 19.91 8.52
N ASP A 213 -14.25 19.52 7.46
CA ASP A 213 -15.44 18.68 7.50
C ASP A 213 -15.48 17.68 6.31
N ARG A 214 -16.61 16.96 6.21
CA ARG A 214 -16.82 15.95 5.17
C ARG A 214 -16.87 16.57 3.77
N ASP A 215 -17.42 17.77 3.63
CA ASP A 215 -17.54 18.43 2.33
C ASP A 215 -16.17 18.91 1.84
N GLY A 216 -15.34 19.45 2.73
CA GLY A 216 -13.95 19.79 2.44
C GLY A 216 -13.11 18.58 2.04
N TYR A 217 -13.33 17.43 2.70
CA TYR A 217 -12.71 16.16 2.32
C TYR A 217 -13.13 15.70 0.92
N LEU A 218 -14.44 15.64 0.64
CA LEU A 218 -14.96 15.18 -0.65
C LEU A 218 -14.59 16.14 -1.80
N ALA A 219 -14.54 17.45 -1.54
CA ALA A 219 -14.05 18.43 -2.51
C ALA A 219 -12.58 18.17 -2.88
N ARG A 220 -11.73 17.85 -1.89
CA ARG A 220 -10.33 17.47 -2.13
C ARG A 220 -10.23 16.13 -2.87
N VAL A 221 -11.03 15.12 -2.53
CA VAL A 221 -11.08 13.84 -3.27
C VAL A 221 -11.43 14.06 -4.74
N ARG A 222 -12.48 14.84 -5.03
CA ARG A 222 -12.89 15.10 -6.42
C ARG A 222 -11.79 15.80 -7.22
N ARG A 223 -11.09 16.77 -6.61
CA ARG A 223 -9.95 17.43 -7.27
C ARG A 223 -8.82 16.44 -7.59
N GLU A 224 -8.39 15.63 -6.62
CA GLU A 224 -7.32 14.65 -6.87
C GLU A 224 -7.73 13.56 -7.87
N ALA A 225 -9.01 13.19 -7.91
CA ALA A 225 -9.55 12.27 -8.91
C ALA A 225 -9.47 12.88 -10.32
N GLN A 226 -9.82 14.16 -10.49
CA GLN A 226 -9.67 14.87 -11.76
C GLN A 226 -8.21 14.95 -12.21
N ASP A 227 -7.28 15.20 -11.28
CA ASP A 227 -5.84 15.18 -11.57
C ASP A 227 -5.38 13.79 -12.02
N MET A 228 -5.90 12.70 -11.42
CA MET A 228 -5.61 11.34 -11.87
C MET A 228 -6.20 11.01 -13.24
N VAL A 229 -7.36 11.57 -13.60
CA VAL A 229 -7.91 11.44 -14.95
C VAL A 229 -7.01 12.12 -15.97
N ALA A 230 -6.56 13.34 -15.68
CA ALA A 230 -5.63 14.07 -16.53
C ALA A 230 -4.30 13.31 -16.70
N ALA A 231 -3.82 12.66 -15.63
CA ALA A 231 -2.62 11.82 -15.65
C ALA A 231 -2.84 10.41 -16.25
N ARG A 232 -4.07 10.07 -16.67
CA ARG A 232 -4.49 8.73 -17.16
C ARG A 232 -4.31 7.59 -16.15
N PHE A 233 -4.35 7.88 -14.86
CA PHE A 233 -4.35 6.87 -13.79
C PHE A 233 -5.74 6.59 -13.21
N LEU A 234 -6.76 7.31 -13.69
CA LEU A 234 -8.17 7.07 -13.40
C LEU A 234 -8.98 7.30 -14.69
N LEU A 235 -10.09 6.60 -14.88
CA LEU A 235 -11.02 6.89 -15.96
C LEU A 235 -12.01 7.99 -15.55
N ALA A 236 -12.42 8.83 -16.49
CA ALA A 236 -13.37 9.92 -16.21
C ALA A 236 -14.71 9.39 -15.66
N GLU A 237 -15.15 8.22 -16.14
CA GLU A 237 -16.37 7.54 -15.69
C GLU A 237 -16.28 7.00 -14.25
N ASP A 238 -15.07 6.81 -13.72
CA ASP A 238 -14.87 6.27 -12.36
C ASP A 238 -14.82 7.37 -11.28
N VAL A 239 -14.81 8.66 -11.67
CA VAL A 239 -14.65 9.79 -10.73
C VAL A 239 -15.73 9.79 -9.66
N GLU A 240 -17.01 9.71 -10.04
CA GLU A 240 -18.10 9.78 -9.06
C GLU A 240 -18.14 8.52 -8.17
N ALA A 241 -17.87 7.34 -8.72
CA ALA A 241 -17.80 6.10 -7.92
C ALA A 241 -16.69 6.16 -6.86
N VAL A 242 -15.55 6.75 -7.21
CA VAL A 242 -14.42 6.96 -6.28
C VAL A 242 -14.77 8.00 -5.20
N VAL A 243 -15.47 9.08 -5.56
CA VAL A 243 -15.94 10.08 -4.58
C VAL A 243 -16.97 9.49 -3.63
N GLU A 244 -17.93 8.71 -4.12
CA GLU A 244 -18.92 8.00 -3.31
C GLU A 244 -18.25 7.05 -2.33
N ARG A 245 -17.29 6.23 -2.82
CA ARG A 245 -16.51 5.32 -1.97
C ARG A 245 -15.74 6.08 -0.89
N ALA A 246 -15.12 7.21 -1.23
CA ALA A 246 -14.42 8.04 -0.25
C ALA A 246 -15.37 8.55 0.85
N GLY A 247 -16.61 8.89 0.51
CA GLY A 247 -17.66 9.23 1.46
C GLY A 247 -18.00 8.07 2.41
N ALA A 248 -18.13 6.85 1.87
CA ALA A 248 -18.34 5.65 2.69
C ALA A 248 -17.16 5.38 3.64
N LEU A 249 -15.92 5.61 3.18
CA LEU A 249 -14.73 5.49 4.03
C LEU A 249 -14.74 6.52 5.17
N TRP A 250 -15.13 7.77 4.88
CA TRP A 250 -15.29 8.80 5.90
C TRP A 250 -16.26 8.36 7.00
N ASP A 251 -17.44 7.90 6.61
CA ASP A 251 -18.48 7.47 7.54
C ASP A 251 -18.01 6.25 8.35
N PHE A 252 -17.37 5.28 7.70
CA PHE A 252 -16.79 4.12 8.39
C PHE A 252 -15.70 4.51 9.41
N ILE A 253 -14.75 5.37 9.07
CA ILE A 253 -13.69 5.81 9.99
C ILE A 253 -14.28 6.59 11.17
N ARG A 254 -15.29 7.43 10.94
CA ARG A 254 -16.00 8.14 12.02
C ARG A 254 -16.70 7.17 12.97
N ASP A 255 -17.42 6.19 12.42
CA ASP A 255 -18.26 5.29 13.21
C ASP A 255 -17.41 4.25 13.97
N HIS A 256 -16.36 3.72 13.34
CA HIS A 256 -15.41 2.81 13.98
C HIS A 256 -14.75 3.45 15.20
N ARG A 257 -14.36 4.71 15.09
CA ARG A 257 -13.77 5.47 16.21
C ARG A 257 -14.78 5.73 17.34
N SER A 258 -16.07 5.81 17.03
CA SER A 258 -17.13 5.99 18.03
C SER A 258 -17.46 4.69 18.79
N SER A 259 -17.19 3.53 18.18
CA SER A 259 -17.44 2.20 18.78
C SER A 259 -16.33 1.68 19.71
N GLY A 260 -15.16 2.34 19.73
CA GLY A 260 -13.99 1.95 20.52
C GLY A 260 -13.68 2.86 21.72
N ALA A 261 -14.65 3.68 22.15
CA ALA A 261 -14.58 4.53 23.34
C ALA A 261 -15.30 3.89 24.54
#